data_AF-A0A235HNY6-F1
#
_entry.id   AF-A0A235HNY6-F1
#
_cell.length_a   1.000
_cell.length_b   1.000
_cell.length_c   1.000
_cell.angle_alpha   90.00
_cell.angle_beta   90.00
_cell.angle_gamma   90.00
#
_symmetry.space_group_name_H-M   'P 1'
#
loop_
_entity.id
_entity.type
_entity.pdbx_description
1 polymer ?
#
loop_
_entity_poly.entity_id
_entity_poly.type
_entity_poly.pdbx_seq_one_letter_code
_entity_poly.pdbx_strand_id
1 'polypeptide(L)'
;MAEISGEIIQELLLVLRPFMWDKQQRRSYLFIALGTNATVLNRLVWDTPVDVFIPQMVNELILSGEIAPGKPTICALLEVIRENVGVDKQLEIDNLQQKIIEELTKKEKSSSVETDKHSRSKQMSFITELRTRLISDKQVYDLSRNEEFADFNFIGLKETPLSVDLVAFTKADDFTEKQIVDLRDKFFNITQIVSYDFGLKPGPRMPNGLLGLVFEDECPRSLIEFIKKQTKISHWQRSAVLVSWVIDVKYKQIHTHNNPVSLLPPVVIMEDSVFPGLEYLKSFIYTYRSPSIHLDNDTKASIQNFVRLESRLEEIYKIIKTMPEQQSKYNFPNAKRVQIFEQVDTYIENNNINEQEIKQSLEDLRQLIEKLQQQYPNASEEQAAAIIDAEFKEIQRTQPQRWQKICSLKRLWNGVKKGSLKAGEHFVEETPWGKAIIGFLEGITDETE
;
A
#
# COMPACT_ATOMS: atom_id res chain seq x y z
N MET A 1 -10.49 13.26 -19.87
CA MET A 1 -11.14 12.10 -19.20
C MET A 1 -12.28 11.66 -20.10
N ALA A 2 -12.56 10.37 -20.19
CA ALA A 2 -13.72 9.90 -20.96
C ALA A 2 -14.99 10.31 -20.21
N GLU A 3 -15.83 11.10 -20.86
CA GLU A 3 -17.19 11.41 -20.39
C GLU A 3 -18.17 10.66 -21.30
N ILE A 4 -19.39 10.39 -20.87
CA ILE A 4 -20.48 9.98 -21.76
C ILE A 4 -21.41 11.17 -21.99
N SER A 5 -22.17 11.15 -23.08
CA SER A 5 -23.09 12.22 -23.42
C SER A 5 -24.21 12.36 -22.37
N GLY A 6 -24.70 13.58 -22.21
CA GLY A 6 -25.83 13.85 -21.31
C GLY A 6 -27.09 13.05 -21.69
N GLU A 7 -27.26 12.71 -22.97
CA GLU A 7 -28.35 11.87 -23.48
C GLU A 7 -28.27 10.45 -22.90
N ILE A 8 -27.11 9.80 -22.94
CA ILE A 8 -26.91 8.47 -22.33
C ILE A 8 -27.14 8.53 -20.82
N ILE A 9 -26.73 9.61 -20.14
CA ILE A 9 -27.00 9.77 -18.69
C ILE A 9 -28.50 9.82 -18.40
N GLN A 10 -29.30 10.49 -19.24
CA GLN A 10 -30.76 10.52 -19.07
C GLN A 10 -31.40 9.15 -19.32
N GLU A 11 -30.95 8.41 -20.34
CA GLU A 11 -31.42 7.04 -20.58
C GLU A 11 -31.06 6.11 -19.40
N LEU A 12 -29.82 6.20 -18.89
CA LEU A 12 -29.39 5.49 -17.68
C LEU A 12 -30.25 5.84 -16.48
N LEU A 13 -30.61 7.11 -16.29
CA LEU A 13 -31.47 7.53 -15.20
C LEU A 13 -32.84 6.83 -15.25
N LEU A 14 -33.46 6.76 -16.43
CA LEU A 14 -34.75 6.09 -16.61
C LEU A 14 -34.68 4.58 -16.32
N VAL A 15 -33.63 3.91 -16.80
CA VAL A 15 -33.43 2.47 -16.62
C VAL A 15 -33.09 2.11 -15.18
N LEU A 16 -32.24 2.91 -14.52
CA LEU A 16 -31.68 2.58 -13.20
C LEU A 16 -32.58 3.01 -12.04
N ARG A 17 -33.42 4.05 -12.20
CA ARG A 17 -34.24 4.61 -11.12
C ARG A 17 -35.07 3.56 -10.34
N PRO A 18 -35.73 2.56 -10.97
CA PRO A 18 -36.48 1.53 -10.24
C PRO A 18 -35.63 0.63 -9.32
N PHE A 19 -34.32 0.52 -9.57
CA PHE A 19 -33.39 -0.36 -8.86
C PHE A 19 -32.52 0.39 -7.83
N MET A 20 -32.61 1.71 -7.82
CA MET A 20 -31.73 2.60 -7.06
C MET A 20 -32.52 3.51 -6.12
N TRP A 21 -33.74 3.10 -5.75
CA TRP A 21 -34.65 3.94 -4.97
C TRP A 21 -34.06 4.28 -3.60
N ASP A 22 -33.65 3.26 -2.86
CA ASP A 22 -33.08 3.39 -1.52
C ASP A 22 -31.61 2.95 -1.43
N LYS A 23 -30.99 3.33 -0.31
CA LYS A 23 -29.59 3.04 0.00
C LYS A 23 -29.24 1.55 -0.08
N GLN A 24 -30.13 0.69 0.43
CA GLN A 24 -29.88 -0.74 0.53
C GLN A 24 -29.92 -1.40 -0.86
N GLN A 25 -30.90 -1.01 -1.70
CA GLN A 25 -30.96 -1.46 -3.09
C GLN A 25 -29.72 -1.06 -3.88
N ARG A 26 -29.31 0.22 -3.78
CA ARG A 26 -28.10 0.73 -4.44
C ARG A 26 -26.88 -0.12 -4.10
N ARG A 27 -26.65 -0.38 -2.81
CA ARG A 27 -25.53 -1.20 -2.33
C ARG A 27 -25.62 -2.63 -2.83
N SER A 28 -26.80 -3.23 -2.78
CA SER A 28 -27.00 -4.62 -3.17
C SER A 28 -26.62 -4.84 -4.64
N TYR A 29 -27.17 -4.03 -5.56
CA TYR A 29 -26.86 -4.16 -6.98
C TYR A 29 -25.38 -3.87 -7.29
N LEU A 30 -24.81 -2.81 -6.71
CA LEU A 30 -23.42 -2.46 -6.95
C LEU A 30 -22.42 -3.48 -6.36
N PHE A 31 -22.74 -4.10 -5.22
CA PHE A 31 -21.90 -5.16 -4.64
C PHE A 31 -21.96 -6.45 -5.45
N ILE A 32 -23.12 -6.80 -6.01
CA ILE A 32 -23.23 -7.94 -6.92
C ILE A 32 -22.43 -7.67 -8.20
N ALA A 33 -22.54 -6.47 -8.76
CA ALA A 33 -21.88 -6.11 -10.01
C ALA A 33 -20.35 -6.00 -9.90
N LEU A 34 -19.84 -5.47 -8.78
CA LEU A 34 -18.44 -5.06 -8.66
C LEU A 34 -17.66 -5.84 -7.58
N GLY A 35 -18.36 -6.61 -6.75
CA GLY A 35 -17.79 -7.23 -5.55
C GLY A 35 -17.75 -6.28 -4.35
N THR A 36 -17.64 -6.84 -3.14
CA THR A 36 -17.71 -6.05 -1.88
C THR A 36 -16.51 -5.14 -1.65
N ASN A 37 -15.41 -5.35 -2.37
CA ASN A 37 -14.12 -4.69 -2.14
C ASN A 37 -13.73 -3.73 -3.28
N ALA A 38 -14.64 -3.43 -4.21
CA ALA A 38 -14.32 -2.51 -5.31
C ALA A 38 -14.09 -1.08 -4.78
N THR A 39 -12.93 -0.52 -5.08
CA THR A 39 -12.50 0.81 -4.58
C THR A 39 -13.45 1.94 -4.96
N VAL A 40 -14.12 1.85 -6.12
CA VAL A 40 -15.13 2.82 -6.57
C VAL A 40 -16.30 2.95 -5.60
N LEU A 41 -16.67 1.88 -4.88
CA LEU A 41 -17.78 1.88 -3.93
C LEU A 41 -17.54 2.83 -2.75
N ASN A 42 -16.27 3.05 -2.39
CA ASN A 42 -15.88 3.96 -1.31
C ASN A 42 -16.01 5.44 -1.71
N ARG A 43 -16.17 5.74 -3.01
CA ARG A 43 -16.30 7.11 -3.53
C ARG A 43 -17.76 7.56 -3.66
N LEU A 44 -18.71 6.64 -3.55
CA LEU A 44 -20.13 6.91 -3.74
C LEU A 44 -20.76 7.52 -2.49
N VAL A 45 -21.54 8.60 -2.66
CA VAL A 45 -22.34 9.19 -1.59
C VAL A 45 -23.73 8.55 -1.59
N TRP A 46 -23.90 7.56 -0.71
CA TRP A 46 -25.06 6.66 -0.74
C TRP A 46 -26.40 7.29 -0.33
N ASP A 47 -26.39 8.39 0.41
CA ASP A 47 -27.55 8.99 1.08
C ASP A 47 -28.14 10.21 0.34
N THR A 48 -27.96 10.28 -0.98
CA THR A 48 -28.51 11.36 -1.82
C THR A 48 -29.84 10.96 -2.50
N PRO A 49 -30.67 11.93 -2.95
CA PRO A 49 -31.83 11.64 -3.80
C PRO A 49 -31.43 10.84 -5.05
N VAL A 50 -32.30 9.94 -5.51
CA VAL A 50 -31.98 9.02 -6.63
C VAL A 50 -31.53 9.74 -7.90
N ASP A 51 -32.12 10.91 -8.18
CA ASP A 51 -31.81 11.75 -9.35
C ASP A 51 -30.46 12.45 -9.27
N VAL A 52 -29.89 12.55 -8.07
CA VAL A 52 -28.53 13.04 -7.82
C VAL A 52 -27.55 11.87 -7.78
N PHE A 53 -27.96 10.76 -7.15
CA PHE A 53 -27.15 9.56 -7.00
C PHE A 53 -26.76 8.93 -8.34
N ILE A 54 -27.71 8.73 -9.26
CA ILE A 54 -27.44 8.00 -10.51
C ILE A 54 -26.39 8.72 -11.37
N PRO A 55 -26.50 10.02 -11.70
CA PRO A 55 -25.47 10.69 -12.49
C PRO A 55 -24.09 10.67 -11.82
N GLN A 56 -24.04 10.87 -10.50
CA GLN A 56 -22.79 10.80 -9.73
C GLN A 56 -22.16 9.41 -9.81
N MET A 57 -22.96 8.36 -9.57
CA MET A 57 -22.51 6.97 -9.62
C MET A 57 -22.00 6.61 -11.01
N VAL A 58 -22.73 6.97 -12.07
CA VAL A 58 -22.34 6.70 -13.46
C VAL A 58 -20.97 7.33 -13.77
N ASN A 59 -20.74 8.57 -13.36
CA ASN A 59 -19.46 9.25 -13.56
C ASN A 59 -18.31 8.52 -12.83
N GLU A 60 -18.51 8.10 -11.58
CA GLU A 60 -17.50 7.35 -10.82
C GLU A 60 -17.19 5.98 -11.45
N LEU A 61 -18.20 5.29 -12.00
CA LEU A 61 -18.01 4.01 -12.68
C LEU A 61 -17.25 4.18 -14.00
N ILE A 62 -17.53 5.24 -14.76
CA ILE A 62 -16.78 5.56 -16.00
C ILE A 62 -15.32 5.91 -15.67
N LEU A 63 -15.10 6.72 -14.63
CA LEU A 63 -13.76 7.08 -14.17
C LEU A 63 -12.96 5.88 -13.65
N SER A 64 -13.64 4.84 -13.18
CA SER A 64 -13.02 3.59 -12.74
C SER A 64 -12.56 2.71 -13.90
N GLY A 65 -12.97 3.03 -15.13
CA GLY A 65 -12.52 2.37 -16.34
C GLY A 65 -13.18 1.00 -16.56
N GLU A 66 -12.36 0.01 -16.89
CA GLU A 66 -12.81 -1.34 -17.21
C GLU A 66 -12.59 -2.31 -16.03
N ILE A 67 -13.54 -3.24 -15.82
CA ILE A 67 -13.38 -4.32 -14.85
C ILE A 67 -12.70 -5.56 -15.45
N ALA A 68 -12.74 -5.67 -16.78
CA ALA A 68 -12.05 -6.67 -17.59
C ALA A 68 -11.82 -6.05 -18.98
N PRO A 69 -10.82 -6.50 -19.75
CA PRO A 69 -10.53 -5.92 -21.07
C PRO A 69 -11.78 -5.84 -21.96
N GLY A 70 -12.13 -4.62 -22.39
CA GLY A 70 -13.30 -4.33 -23.21
C GLY A 70 -14.64 -4.31 -22.47
N LYS A 71 -14.64 -4.36 -21.14
CA LYS A 71 -15.85 -4.35 -20.29
C LYS A 71 -15.84 -3.16 -19.34
N PRO A 72 -16.48 -2.03 -19.72
CA PRO A 72 -16.63 -0.86 -18.85
C PRO A 72 -17.34 -1.22 -17.54
N THR A 73 -16.90 -0.63 -16.43
CA THR A 73 -17.45 -0.88 -15.09
C THR A 73 -18.97 -0.68 -15.03
N ILE A 74 -19.49 0.35 -15.70
CA ILE A 74 -20.94 0.61 -15.78
C ILE A 74 -21.72 -0.51 -16.48
N CYS A 75 -21.11 -1.21 -17.44
CA CYS A 75 -21.77 -2.31 -18.15
C CYS A 75 -21.99 -3.51 -17.22
N ALA A 76 -21.09 -3.76 -16.26
CA ALA A 76 -21.25 -4.80 -15.26
C ALA A 76 -22.50 -4.59 -14.38
N LEU A 77 -22.78 -3.34 -14.00
CA LEU A 77 -24.00 -2.99 -13.27
C LEU A 77 -25.25 -3.24 -14.10
N LEU A 78 -25.22 -2.84 -15.38
CA LEU A 78 -26.32 -3.03 -16.31
C LEU A 78 -26.62 -4.52 -16.55
N GLU A 79 -25.61 -5.39 -16.60
CA GLU A 79 -25.80 -6.85 -16.71
C GLU A 79 -26.56 -7.41 -15.50
N VAL A 80 -26.19 -7.02 -14.27
CA VAL A 80 -26.91 -7.48 -13.07
C VAL A 80 -28.35 -7.01 -13.08
N ILE A 81 -28.61 -5.77 -13.49
CA ILE A 81 -29.99 -5.26 -13.59
C ILE A 81 -30.76 -5.98 -14.69
N ARG A 82 -30.13 -6.25 -15.83
CA ARG A 82 -30.71 -6.99 -16.96
C ARG A 82 -31.24 -8.37 -16.54
N GLU A 83 -30.55 -9.07 -15.65
CA GLU A 83 -30.98 -10.37 -15.11
C GLU A 83 -32.27 -10.28 -14.27
N ASN A 84 -32.62 -9.09 -13.77
CA ASN A 84 -33.72 -8.86 -12.85
C ASN A 84 -34.92 -8.14 -13.51
N VAL A 85 -34.94 -8.01 -14.84
CA VAL A 85 -36.02 -7.33 -15.58
C VAL A 85 -36.67 -8.20 -16.66
N GLY A 86 -37.87 -7.80 -17.05
CA GLY A 86 -38.61 -8.40 -18.16
C GLY A 86 -37.88 -8.24 -19.50
N VAL A 87 -38.21 -9.13 -20.46
CA VAL A 87 -37.59 -9.21 -21.79
C VAL A 87 -37.64 -7.87 -22.54
N ASP A 88 -38.72 -7.10 -22.34
CA ASP A 88 -38.89 -5.75 -22.90
C ASP A 88 -37.81 -4.78 -22.43
N LYS A 89 -37.46 -4.82 -21.13
CA LYS A 89 -36.42 -3.99 -20.53
C LYS A 89 -35.01 -4.51 -20.77
N GLN A 90 -34.83 -5.81 -20.99
CA GLN A 90 -33.52 -6.36 -21.37
C GLN A 90 -33.02 -5.75 -22.68
N LEU A 91 -33.90 -5.62 -23.69
CA LEU A 91 -33.54 -5.01 -24.97
C LEU A 91 -33.14 -3.53 -24.82
N GLU A 92 -33.83 -2.79 -23.95
CA GLU A 92 -33.48 -1.40 -23.64
C GLU A 92 -32.08 -1.29 -23.01
N ILE A 93 -31.77 -2.19 -22.07
CA ILE A 93 -30.45 -2.26 -21.43
C ILE A 93 -29.36 -2.65 -22.43
N ASP A 94 -29.61 -3.64 -23.29
CA ASP A 94 -28.64 -4.11 -24.30
C ASP A 94 -28.26 -2.98 -25.27
N ASN A 95 -29.26 -2.23 -25.75
CA ASN A 95 -29.03 -1.05 -26.58
C ASN A 95 -28.21 0.03 -25.85
N LEU A 96 -28.49 0.24 -24.56
CA LEU A 96 -27.79 1.23 -23.76
C LEU A 96 -26.32 0.85 -23.50
N GLN A 97 -26.04 -0.42 -23.23
CA GLN A 97 -24.67 -0.96 -23.13
C GLN A 97 -23.90 -0.73 -24.43
N GLN A 98 -24.52 -1.02 -25.58
CA GLN A 98 -23.88 -0.80 -26.88
C GLN A 98 -23.55 0.68 -27.12
N LYS A 99 -24.49 1.60 -26.84
CA LYS A 99 -24.26 3.05 -26.95
C LYS A 99 -23.08 3.52 -26.10
N ILE A 100 -23.00 3.03 -24.85
CA ILE A 100 -21.89 3.36 -23.93
C ILE A 100 -20.56 2.90 -24.51
N ILE A 101 -20.47 1.64 -24.95
CA ILE A 101 -19.25 1.08 -25.53
C ILE A 101 -18.82 1.88 -26.77
N GLU A 102 -19.76 2.16 -27.68
CA GLU A 102 -19.49 2.92 -28.90
C GLU A 102 -18.97 4.34 -28.59
N GLU A 103 -19.56 5.03 -27.61
CA GLU A 103 -19.12 6.38 -27.24
C GLU A 103 -17.72 6.38 -26.60
N LEU A 104 -17.44 5.41 -25.70
CA LEU A 104 -16.14 5.27 -25.06
C LEU A 104 -15.05 4.92 -26.09
N THR A 105 -15.29 3.95 -26.98
CA THR A 105 -14.35 3.57 -28.03
C THR A 105 -14.16 4.69 -29.06
N LYS A 106 -15.20 5.46 -29.40
CA LYS A 106 -15.07 6.62 -30.30
C LYS A 106 -14.15 7.68 -29.70
N LYS A 107 -14.24 7.93 -28.39
CA LYS A 107 -13.39 8.89 -27.67
C LYS A 107 -11.94 8.41 -27.55
N GLU A 108 -11.73 7.10 -27.36
CA GLU A 108 -10.40 6.50 -27.44
C GLU A 108 -9.78 6.66 -28.82
N LYS A 109 -10.55 6.40 -29.89
CA LYS A 109 -10.07 6.59 -31.27
C LYS A 109 -9.76 8.06 -31.57
N SER A 110 -10.63 9.00 -31.19
CA SER A 110 -10.36 10.43 -31.39
C SER A 110 -9.15 10.91 -30.60
N SER A 111 -8.95 10.40 -29.38
CA SER A 111 -7.75 10.71 -28.61
C SER A 111 -6.50 10.05 -29.19
N SER A 112 -6.60 8.87 -29.81
CA SER A 112 -5.49 8.19 -30.50
C SER A 112 -5.00 8.92 -31.77
N VAL A 113 -5.91 9.55 -32.53
CA VAL A 113 -5.56 10.26 -33.78
C VAL A 113 -4.93 11.63 -33.51
N GLU A 114 -5.29 12.29 -32.41
CA GLU A 114 -4.61 13.52 -31.96
C GLU A 114 -3.29 13.24 -31.22
N THR A 115 -3.13 12.03 -30.67
CA THR A 115 -1.91 11.64 -29.95
C THR A 115 -0.81 11.09 -30.85
N ASP A 116 -1.01 10.74 -32.11
CA ASP A 116 0.10 10.23 -32.95
C ASP A 116 1.11 11.32 -33.38
N LYS A 117 0.79 12.61 -33.19
CA LYS A 117 1.76 13.73 -33.24
C LYS A 117 2.35 14.10 -31.86
N HIS A 118 1.88 13.46 -30.80
CA HIS A 118 2.29 13.67 -29.40
C HIS A 118 2.68 12.37 -28.68
N SER A 119 2.79 11.24 -29.40
CA SER A 119 3.08 9.89 -28.90
C SER A 119 4.59 9.67 -28.73
N ARG A 120 5.23 10.61 -28.03
CA ARG A 120 6.13 10.20 -26.96
C ARG A 120 5.22 10.10 -25.74
N SER A 121 4.85 8.88 -25.37
CA SER A 121 4.00 8.57 -24.21
C SER A 121 4.22 9.60 -23.11
N LYS A 122 3.18 10.39 -22.79
CA LYS A 122 3.22 11.34 -21.67
C LYS A 122 3.28 10.50 -20.40
N GLN A 123 4.48 10.07 -20.07
CA GLN A 123 4.78 9.29 -18.89
C GLN A 123 4.20 10.05 -17.71
N MET A 124 3.39 9.37 -16.90
CA MET A 124 2.86 9.98 -15.69
C MET A 124 4.04 10.39 -14.81
N SER A 125 4.01 11.62 -14.29
CA SER A 125 5.04 12.08 -13.36
C SER A 125 5.01 11.24 -12.09
N PHE A 126 6.14 11.21 -11.37
CA PHE A 126 6.28 10.43 -10.14
C PHE A 126 5.18 10.76 -9.13
N ILE A 127 4.90 12.04 -8.96
CA ILE A 127 3.89 12.54 -8.02
C ILE A 127 2.48 12.08 -8.40
N THR A 128 2.16 11.98 -9.69
CA THR A 128 0.83 11.54 -10.16
C THR A 128 0.58 10.08 -9.82
N GLU A 129 1.58 9.22 -10.03
CA GLU A 129 1.47 7.81 -9.65
C GLU A 129 1.45 7.65 -8.12
N LEU A 130 2.29 8.40 -7.39
CA LEU A 130 2.33 8.38 -5.92
C LEU A 130 0.99 8.81 -5.31
N ARG A 131 0.39 9.89 -5.82
CA ARG A 131 -0.95 10.36 -5.44
C ARG A 131 -1.97 9.25 -5.61
N THR A 132 -1.97 8.58 -6.77
CA THR A 132 -2.92 7.50 -7.07
C THR A 132 -2.80 6.38 -6.03
N ARG A 133 -1.57 5.95 -5.71
CA ARG A 133 -1.33 4.90 -4.70
C ARG A 133 -1.65 5.34 -3.28
N LEU A 134 -1.34 6.57 -2.90
CA LEU A 134 -1.68 7.06 -1.56
C LEU A 134 -3.20 7.13 -1.34
N ILE A 135 -3.95 7.52 -2.36
CA ILE A 135 -5.42 7.49 -2.31
C ILE A 135 -5.93 6.05 -2.22
N SER A 136 -5.44 5.14 -3.08
CA SER A 136 -5.93 3.75 -3.09
C SER A 136 -5.50 2.94 -1.87
N ASP A 137 -4.20 2.94 -1.56
CA ASP A 137 -3.57 2.00 -0.63
C ASP A 137 -3.62 2.51 0.81
N LYS A 138 -3.59 3.84 0.97
CA LYS A 138 -3.52 4.49 2.28
C LYS A 138 -4.77 5.28 2.65
N GLN A 139 -5.77 5.32 1.77
CA GLN A 139 -7.03 6.05 1.97
C GLN A 139 -6.80 7.54 2.26
N VAL A 140 -5.84 8.14 1.57
CA VAL A 140 -5.57 9.58 1.69
C VAL A 140 -6.68 10.35 1.01
N TYR A 141 -7.26 11.32 1.74
CA TYR A 141 -8.20 12.28 1.18
C TYR A 141 -7.43 13.37 0.43
N ASP A 142 -7.77 13.55 -0.85
CA ASP A 142 -7.03 14.39 -1.78
C ASP A 142 -7.53 15.83 -1.76
N LEU A 143 -6.66 16.73 -1.30
CA LEU A 143 -6.93 18.15 -1.18
C LEU A 143 -6.47 18.95 -2.40
N SER A 144 -5.79 18.33 -3.36
CA SER A 144 -5.08 19.03 -4.45
C SER A 144 -6.01 19.75 -5.44
N ARG A 145 -7.33 19.56 -5.32
CA ARG A 145 -8.34 20.27 -6.12
C ARG A 145 -8.74 21.62 -5.52
N ASN A 146 -8.36 21.91 -4.27
CA ASN A 146 -8.63 23.20 -3.64
C ASN A 146 -7.59 24.24 -4.08
N GLU A 147 -8.05 25.39 -4.57
CA GLU A 147 -7.21 26.49 -5.05
C GLU A 147 -6.25 27.01 -3.96
N GLU A 148 -6.63 26.93 -2.68
CA GLU A 148 -5.76 27.33 -1.56
C GLU A 148 -4.45 26.53 -1.52
N PHE A 149 -4.48 25.29 -2.03
CA PHE A 149 -3.36 24.36 -2.02
C PHE A 149 -2.71 24.18 -3.40
N ALA A 150 -2.95 25.10 -4.33
CA ALA A 150 -2.43 25.02 -5.71
C ALA A 150 -0.89 25.00 -5.82
N ASP A 151 -0.16 25.41 -4.77
CA ASP A 151 1.30 25.37 -4.74
C ASP A 151 1.89 23.95 -4.59
N PHE A 152 1.04 22.95 -4.33
CA PHE A 152 1.45 21.56 -4.19
C PHE A 152 0.93 20.74 -5.36
N ASN A 153 1.81 19.97 -6.01
CA ASN A 153 1.37 19.03 -7.06
C ASN A 153 0.44 17.95 -6.51
N PHE A 154 0.65 17.57 -5.25
CA PHE A 154 -0.26 16.74 -4.48
C PHE A 154 -0.25 17.18 -3.02
N ILE A 155 -1.43 17.35 -2.44
CA ILE A 155 -1.63 17.49 -1.00
C ILE A 155 -2.78 16.58 -0.56
N GLY A 156 -2.62 15.90 0.55
CA GLY A 156 -3.65 15.02 1.07
C GLY A 156 -3.56 14.85 2.57
N LEU A 157 -4.68 14.45 3.17
CA LEU A 157 -4.78 14.20 4.59
C LEU A 157 -5.23 12.78 4.88
N LYS A 158 -4.82 12.25 6.02
CA LYS A 158 -5.33 11.01 6.59
C LYS A 158 -5.68 11.24 8.05
N GLU A 159 -6.93 10.97 8.39
CA GLU A 159 -7.35 10.93 9.79
C GLU A 159 -7.05 9.55 10.38
N THR A 160 -6.47 9.54 11.57
CA THR A 160 -6.28 8.35 12.39
C THR A 160 -6.96 8.58 13.75
N PRO A 161 -7.19 7.53 14.55
CA PRO A 161 -7.72 7.71 15.91
C PRO A 161 -6.84 8.61 16.81
N LEU A 162 -5.58 8.83 16.44
CA LEU A 162 -4.60 9.53 17.28
C LEU A 162 -4.16 10.88 16.71
N SER A 163 -4.22 11.07 15.40
CA SER A 163 -3.67 12.24 14.70
C SER A 163 -4.42 12.54 13.40
N VAL A 164 -4.24 13.76 12.90
CA VAL A 164 -4.47 14.10 11.49
C VAL A 164 -3.11 14.22 10.83
N ASP A 165 -2.80 13.32 9.91
CA ASP A 165 -1.54 13.32 9.19
C ASP A 165 -1.73 14.01 7.83
N LEU A 166 -0.95 15.06 7.57
CA LEU A 166 -0.97 15.82 6.33
C LEU A 166 0.28 15.50 5.52
N VAL A 167 0.12 15.28 4.22
CA VAL A 167 1.24 15.04 3.30
C VAL A 167 1.13 15.97 2.10
N ALA A 168 2.25 16.54 1.69
CA ALA A 168 2.35 17.30 0.46
C ALA A 168 3.58 16.86 -0.32
N PHE A 169 3.45 16.77 -1.64
CA PHE A 169 4.53 16.46 -2.56
C PHE A 169 4.56 17.50 -3.67
N THR A 170 5.74 18.06 -3.93
CA THR A 170 5.95 19.03 -5.01
C THR A 170 7.20 18.67 -5.81
N LYS A 171 7.16 18.94 -7.11
CA LYS A 171 8.31 18.84 -8.01
C LYS A 171 9.23 20.03 -7.73
N ALA A 172 10.49 19.75 -7.42
CA ALA A 172 11.41 20.73 -6.85
C ALA A 172 12.72 20.89 -7.64
N ASP A 173 12.83 20.31 -8.84
CA ASP A 173 14.07 20.31 -9.64
C ASP A 173 14.66 21.71 -9.84
N ASP A 174 13.80 22.72 -10.02
CA ASP A 174 14.19 24.10 -10.27
C ASP A 174 14.07 25.02 -9.04
N PHE A 175 13.89 24.45 -7.84
CA PHE A 175 13.63 25.25 -6.64
C PHE A 175 14.91 25.83 -6.04
N THR A 176 14.85 27.12 -5.70
CA THR A 176 15.84 27.79 -4.86
C THR A 176 15.59 27.51 -3.37
N GLU A 177 16.62 27.72 -2.54
CA GLU A 177 16.48 27.64 -1.07
C GLU A 177 15.35 28.54 -0.53
N LYS A 178 15.17 29.73 -1.11
CA LYS A 178 14.09 30.66 -0.73
C LYS A 178 12.71 30.06 -1.03
N GLN A 179 12.50 29.51 -2.23
CA GLN A 179 11.22 28.88 -2.60
C GLN A 179 10.90 27.67 -1.70
N ILE A 180 11.92 26.90 -1.32
CA ILE A 180 11.77 25.79 -0.37
C ILE A 180 11.31 26.30 1.00
N VAL A 181 11.90 27.40 1.49
CA VAL A 181 11.52 28.03 2.76
C VAL A 181 10.09 28.57 2.71
N ASP A 182 9.73 29.27 1.64
CA ASP A 182 8.39 29.83 1.45
C ASP A 182 7.33 28.71 1.39
N LEU A 183 7.61 27.65 0.63
CA LEU A 183 6.69 26.49 0.53
C LEU A 183 6.57 25.74 1.86
N ARG A 184 7.68 25.55 2.57
CA ARG A 184 7.70 24.97 3.93
C ARG A 184 6.82 25.78 4.88
N ASP A 185 6.95 27.10 4.88
CA ASP A 185 6.14 27.95 5.76
C ASP A 185 4.67 27.91 5.40
N LYS A 186 4.34 27.90 4.11
CA LYS A 186 2.97 27.72 3.66
C LYS A 186 2.40 26.38 4.12
N PHE A 187 3.12 25.28 3.92
CA PHE A 187 2.69 23.95 4.34
C PHE A 187 2.57 23.84 5.87
N PHE A 188 3.49 24.46 6.61
CA PHE A 188 3.42 24.51 8.08
C PHE A 188 2.15 25.19 8.56
N ASN A 189 1.80 26.34 7.97
CA ASN A 189 0.59 27.08 8.31
C ASN A 189 -0.66 26.26 8.00
N ILE A 190 -0.71 25.56 6.86
CA ILE A 190 -1.81 24.64 6.52
C ILE A 190 -1.93 23.55 7.58
N THR A 191 -0.81 22.93 7.99
CA THR A 191 -0.79 21.88 9.03
C THR A 191 -1.38 22.39 10.36
N GLN A 192 -1.21 23.68 10.68
CA GLN A 192 -1.76 24.28 11.90
C GLN A 192 -3.27 24.53 11.86
N ILE A 193 -3.86 24.66 10.68
CA ILE A 193 -5.28 25.07 10.53
C ILE A 193 -6.17 23.98 9.96
N VAL A 194 -5.63 23.03 9.20
CA VAL A 194 -6.40 22.02 8.46
C VAL A 194 -7.32 21.20 9.36
N SER A 195 -6.90 20.87 10.58
CA SER A 195 -7.78 20.14 11.51
C SER A 195 -8.99 20.97 11.93
N TYR A 196 -8.83 22.28 12.12
CA TYR A 196 -9.90 23.18 12.53
C TYR A 196 -10.84 23.51 11.37
N ASP A 197 -10.29 23.83 10.20
CA ASP A 197 -11.09 24.26 9.05
C ASP A 197 -11.96 23.14 8.48
N PHE A 198 -11.50 21.89 8.61
CA PHE A 198 -12.26 20.71 8.19
C PHE A 198 -13.10 20.10 9.32
N GLY A 199 -13.16 20.73 10.50
CA GLY A 199 -13.91 20.23 11.65
C GLY A 199 -13.44 18.86 12.15
N LEU A 200 -12.18 18.50 11.85
CA LEU A 200 -11.57 17.26 12.30
C LEU A 200 -11.34 17.32 13.81
N LYS A 201 -11.48 16.18 14.48
CA LYS A 201 -11.22 16.08 15.92
C LYS A 201 -9.88 15.38 16.08
N PRO A 202 -8.74 16.11 15.99
CA PRO A 202 -7.45 15.48 16.13
C PRO A 202 -7.40 14.76 17.48
N GLY A 203 -6.90 13.54 17.47
CA GLY A 203 -6.65 12.79 18.69
C GLY A 203 -5.61 13.50 19.58
N PRO A 204 -5.11 12.83 20.63
CA PRO A 204 -4.18 13.44 21.58
C PRO A 204 -2.81 13.80 20.96
N ARG A 205 -2.51 13.37 19.73
CA ARG A 205 -1.24 13.69 19.05
C ARG A 205 -1.40 14.91 18.16
N MET A 206 -0.32 15.68 18.09
CA MET A 206 -0.21 16.83 17.20
C MET A 206 -0.36 16.39 15.75
N PRO A 207 -0.98 17.21 14.87
CA PRO A 207 -0.96 16.96 13.45
C PRO A 207 0.48 16.90 12.94
N ASN A 208 0.76 15.88 12.14
CA ASN A 208 2.07 15.62 11.55
C ASN A 208 2.02 15.93 10.07
N GLY A 209 2.85 16.86 9.62
CA GLY A 209 3.04 17.23 8.22
C GLY A 209 4.30 16.59 7.65
N LEU A 210 4.17 15.90 6.52
CA LEU A 210 5.31 15.53 5.67
C LEU A 210 5.30 16.40 4.41
N LEU A 211 6.36 17.18 4.22
CA LEU A 211 6.63 17.86 2.95
C LEU A 211 7.70 17.08 2.17
N GLY A 212 7.27 16.36 1.13
CA GLY A 212 8.15 15.68 0.18
C GLY A 212 8.54 16.60 -0.98
N LEU A 213 9.81 16.98 -1.05
CA LEU A 213 10.39 17.69 -2.19
C LEU A 213 10.94 16.65 -3.18
N VAL A 214 10.27 16.50 -4.32
CA VAL A 214 10.56 15.48 -5.33
C VAL A 214 11.47 16.06 -6.40
N PHE A 215 12.64 15.47 -6.55
CA PHE A 215 13.59 15.75 -7.62
C PHE A 215 13.52 14.59 -8.60
N GLU A 216 12.96 14.83 -9.79
CA GLU A 216 12.95 13.85 -10.87
C GLU A 216 14.33 13.74 -11.52
N ASP A 217 15.06 14.86 -11.52
CA ASP A 217 16.49 14.94 -11.80
C ASP A 217 17.31 14.78 -10.51
N GLU A 218 18.62 15.07 -10.59
CA GLU A 218 19.53 14.97 -9.45
C GLU A 218 19.36 16.16 -8.49
N CYS A 219 19.15 15.88 -7.21
CA CYS A 219 19.15 16.90 -6.17
C CYS A 219 20.59 17.28 -5.77
N PRO A 220 21.00 18.56 -5.86
CA PRO A 220 22.33 18.96 -5.41
C PRO A 220 22.55 18.65 -3.92
N ARG A 221 23.72 18.09 -3.57
CA ARG A 221 24.03 17.70 -2.19
C ARG A 221 23.92 18.85 -1.18
N SER A 222 24.26 20.08 -1.58
CA SER A 222 24.06 21.27 -0.74
C SER A 222 22.59 21.50 -0.41
N LEU A 223 21.70 21.29 -1.39
CA LEU A 223 20.27 21.46 -1.23
C LEU A 223 19.65 20.35 -0.38
N ILE A 224 20.14 19.11 -0.52
CA ILE A 224 19.77 18.00 0.38
C ILE A 224 20.04 18.39 1.83
N GLU A 225 21.26 18.82 2.15
CA GLU A 225 21.63 19.21 3.51
C GLU A 225 20.89 20.46 4.02
N PHE A 226 20.50 21.36 3.12
CA PHE A 226 19.63 22.48 3.44
C PHE A 226 18.21 22.03 3.80
N ILE A 227 17.59 21.18 2.97
CA ILE A 227 16.21 20.70 3.14
C ILE A 227 16.07 19.89 4.44
N LYS A 228 17.04 19.05 4.76
CA LYS A 228 17.04 18.22 5.99
C LYS A 228 16.98 19.04 7.28
N LYS A 229 17.30 20.34 7.23
CA LYS A 229 17.25 21.29 8.35
C LYS A 229 15.93 22.08 8.42
N GLN A 230 14.99 21.83 7.50
CA GLN A 230 13.76 22.63 7.38
C GLN A 230 12.58 22.13 8.22
N THR A 231 12.79 21.18 9.13
CA THR A 231 11.77 20.72 10.09
C THR A 231 11.30 21.88 10.96
N LYS A 232 9.97 22.01 11.16
CA LYS A 232 9.35 23.03 12.01
C LYS A 232 8.40 22.42 13.02
N ILE A 233 8.37 23.00 14.23
CA ILE A 233 7.51 22.56 15.31
C ILE A 233 6.95 23.78 16.03
N SER A 234 5.66 23.71 16.37
CA SER A 234 4.98 24.67 17.22
C SER A 234 4.37 23.92 18.40
N HIS A 235 4.57 24.45 19.62
CA HIS A 235 3.98 23.95 20.87
C HIS A 235 2.83 24.82 21.38
N TRP A 236 2.41 25.83 20.61
CA TRP A 236 1.39 26.79 21.02
C TRP A 236 -0.04 26.27 20.77
N GLN A 237 -1.06 27.13 20.92
CA GLN A 237 -2.48 26.79 20.76
C GLN A 237 -2.82 25.97 19.50
N ARG A 238 -2.03 26.11 18.43
CA ARG A 238 -2.07 25.28 17.23
C ARG A 238 -0.76 24.53 17.10
N SER A 239 -0.65 23.47 17.88
CA SER A 239 0.53 22.62 17.87
C SER A 239 0.61 21.84 16.57
N ALA A 240 1.77 21.81 15.95
CA ALA A 240 1.98 21.15 14.67
C ALA A 240 3.45 20.77 14.53
N VAL A 241 3.68 19.64 13.87
CA VAL A 241 5.01 19.16 13.50
C VAL A 241 5.06 19.07 11.99
N LEU A 242 6.11 19.57 11.38
CA LEU A 242 6.40 19.41 9.95
C LEU A 242 7.81 18.89 9.78
N VAL A 243 7.97 17.83 9.00
CA VAL A 243 9.25 17.35 8.51
C VAL A 243 9.34 17.53 7.00
N SER A 244 10.55 17.83 6.53
CA SER A 244 10.85 17.96 5.10
C SER A 244 11.76 16.83 4.65
N TRP A 245 11.33 16.08 3.64
CA TRP A 245 12.11 14.99 3.05
C TRP A 245 12.45 15.31 1.60
N VAL A 246 13.61 14.85 1.15
CA VAL A 246 14.01 14.87 -0.27
C VAL A 246 13.74 13.50 -0.86
N ILE A 247 13.09 13.46 -2.01
CA ILE A 247 12.84 12.25 -2.80
C ILE A 247 13.59 12.40 -4.11
N ASP A 248 14.78 11.79 -4.19
CA ASP A 248 15.61 11.78 -5.39
C ASP A 248 15.23 10.56 -6.25
N VAL A 249 14.38 10.80 -7.25
CA VAL A 249 13.80 9.76 -8.10
C VAL A 249 14.87 9.16 -9.02
N LYS A 250 15.83 9.97 -9.48
CA LYS A 250 16.94 9.53 -10.33
C LYS A 250 17.81 8.50 -9.63
N TYR A 251 18.15 8.70 -8.36
CA TYR A 251 18.98 7.76 -7.61
C TYR A 251 18.18 6.78 -6.75
N LYS A 252 16.85 6.87 -6.75
CA LYS A 252 15.94 6.08 -5.91
C LYS A 252 16.27 6.20 -4.42
N GLN A 253 16.63 7.40 -3.98
CA GLN A 253 16.99 7.69 -2.60
C GLN A 253 15.97 8.63 -1.96
N ILE A 254 15.79 8.44 -0.65
CA ILE A 254 15.01 9.34 0.18
C ILE A 254 15.93 9.85 1.28
N HIS A 255 16.13 11.16 1.33
CA HIS A 255 16.89 11.81 2.39
C HIS A 255 15.93 12.42 3.39
N THR A 256 15.92 11.85 4.58
CA THR A 256 15.06 12.26 5.69
C THR A 256 15.70 13.42 6.46
N HIS A 257 14.84 14.18 7.14
CA HIS A 257 15.24 15.22 8.08
C HIS A 257 16.30 14.76 9.10
N ASN A 258 17.08 15.71 9.64
CA ASN A 258 17.97 15.43 10.77
C ASN A 258 17.18 15.45 12.11
N ASN A 259 17.48 14.56 13.05
CA ASN A 259 16.85 14.44 14.40
C ASN A 259 17.81 14.98 15.51
N PRO A 260 17.39 15.61 16.65
CA PRO A 260 16.14 16.31 17.02
C PRO A 260 16.36 17.85 17.22
N VAL A 261 15.43 18.81 17.06
CA VAL A 261 14.10 19.08 17.64
C VAL A 261 14.15 19.92 18.95
N SER A 262 13.28 20.96 18.98
CA SER A 262 12.87 21.79 20.13
C SER A 262 13.30 21.23 21.48
N LEU A 263 14.15 21.96 22.19
CA LEU A 263 14.73 21.51 23.46
C LEU A 263 13.69 21.37 24.58
N LEU A 264 12.53 22.04 24.47
CA LEU A 264 11.55 22.16 25.54
C LEU A 264 10.11 22.26 24.98
N PRO A 265 9.31 21.17 25.04
CA PRO A 265 9.70 19.79 25.34
C PRO A 265 10.47 19.12 24.18
N PRO A 266 11.41 18.20 24.48
CA PRO A 266 12.08 17.40 23.46
C PRO A 266 11.06 16.52 22.74
N VAL A 267 10.96 16.68 21.42
CA VAL A 267 10.13 15.84 20.56
C VAL A 267 11.05 15.07 19.64
N VAL A 268 11.12 13.74 19.72
CA VAL A 268 11.90 12.97 18.73
C VAL A 268 10.93 12.50 17.65
N ILE A 269 11.22 12.83 16.39
CA ILE A 269 10.37 12.43 15.26
C ILE A 269 11.01 11.19 14.65
N MET A 270 10.41 10.02 14.87
CA MET A 270 10.89 8.79 14.25
C MET A 270 10.44 8.76 12.80
N GLU A 271 11.32 8.38 11.87
CA GLU A 271 11.02 8.32 10.44
C GLU A 271 9.83 7.40 10.14
N ASP A 272 9.73 6.28 10.85
CA ASP A 272 8.63 5.31 10.73
C ASP A 272 7.30 5.83 11.31
N SER A 273 7.35 6.87 12.14
CA SER A 273 6.13 7.51 12.68
C SER A 273 5.55 8.57 11.77
N VAL A 274 6.29 8.99 10.74
CA VAL A 274 5.84 9.98 9.75
C VAL A 274 5.02 9.26 8.68
N PHE A 275 3.74 9.58 8.57
CA PHE A 275 2.89 9.07 7.49
C PHE A 275 3.36 9.61 6.12
N PRO A 276 3.39 8.79 5.03
CA PRO A 276 2.87 7.42 4.88
C PRO A 276 3.84 6.31 5.33
N GLY A 277 4.99 6.67 5.88
CA GLY A 277 6.08 5.78 6.31
C GLY A 277 7.25 5.82 5.33
N LEU A 278 8.48 5.84 5.85
CA LEU A 278 9.70 5.81 5.04
C LEU A 278 9.76 4.57 4.15
N GLU A 279 9.50 3.40 4.71
CA GLU A 279 9.55 2.13 3.97
C GLU A 279 8.51 2.05 2.86
N TYR A 280 7.32 2.64 3.06
CA TYR A 280 6.32 2.73 2.01
C TYR A 280 6.84 3.57 0.83
N LEU A 281 7.44 4.73 1.10
CA LEU A 281 7.99 5.59 0.05
C LEU A 281 9.21 4.96 -0.63
N LYS A 282 10.07 4.24 0.11
CA LYS A 282 11.17 3.46 -0.47
C LYS A 282 10.65 2.38 -1.41
N SER A 283 9.68 1.58 -0.97
CA SER A 283 9.05 0.57 -1.83
C SER A 283 8.45 1.19 -3.10
N PHE A 284 7.80 2.34 -2.96
CA PHE A 284 7.26 3.08 -4.10
C PHE A 284 8.34 3.55 -5.08
N ILE A 285 9.37 4.27 -4.61
CA ILE A 285 10.44 4.80 -5.46
C ILE A 285 11.23 3.68 -6.16
N TYR A 286 11.38 2.52 -5.51
CA TYR A 286 12.02 1.35 -6.12
C TYR A 286 11.19 0.75 -7.26
N THR A 287 9.87 0.68 -7.10
CA THR A 287 8.96 0.11 -8.11
C THR A 287 8.59 1.09 -9.22
N TYR A 288 8.72 2.40 -8.97
CA TYR A 288 8.48 3.44 -9.96
C TYR A 288 9.40 3.27 -11.17
N ARG A 289 8.81 3.22 -12.37
CA ARG A 289 9.54 3.13 -13.63
C ARG A 289 10.03 4.51 -14.02
N SER A 290 11.25 4.85 -13.60
CA SER A 290 11.92 6.06 -14.07
C SER A 290 12.17 5.96 -15.59
N PRO A 291 11.94 7.04 -16.38
CA PRO A 291 12.09 7.05 -17.84
C PRO A 291 13.48 6.67 -18.37
N SER A 292 14.53 6.79 -17.55
CA SER A 292 15.89 7.03 -18.06
C SER A 292 17.00 6.15 -17.49
N ILE A 293 16.68 5.12 -16.70
CA ILE A 293 17.72 4.22 -16.17
C ILE A 293 17.58 2.85 -16.85
N HIS A 294 18.42 2.62 -17.86
CA HIS A 294 18.76 1.26 -18.30
C HIS A 294 19.53 0.59 -17.15
N LEU A 295 18.81 0.11 -16.14
CA LEU A 295 19.31 -0.96 -15.28
C LEU A 295 19.32 -2.24 -16.10
N ASP A 296 20.44 -2.95 -16.06
CA ASP A 296 20.52 -4.34 -16.50
C ASP A 296 19.39 -5.15 -15.85
N ASN A 297 18.75 -6.00 -16.65
CA ASN A 297 17.59 -6.80 -16.28
C ASN A 297 17.85 -7.67 -15.03
N ASP A 298 19.09 -8.12 -14.82
CA ASP A 298 19.46 -8.97 -13.69
C ASP A 298 19.47 -8.21 -12.35
N THR A 299 19.88 -6.94 -12.37
CA THR A 299 19.84 -6.06 -11.18
C THR A 299 18.39 -5.68 -10.83
N LYS A 300 17.55 -5.52 -11.87
CA LYS A 300 16.12 -5.19 -11.72
C LYS A 300 15.31 -6.31 -11.07
N ALA A 301 15.57 -7.57 -11.45
CA ALA A 301 14.93 -8.73 -10.85
C ALA A 301 15.33 -8.92 -9.39
N SER A 302 16.62 -8.79 -9.09
CA SER A 302 17.16 -9.00 -7.73
C SER A 302 16.61 -7.99 -6.70
N ILE A 303 16.46 -6.72 -7.07
CA ILE A 303 15.95 -5.67 -6.16
C ILE A 303 14.44 -5.80 -5.94
N GLN A 304 13.66 -6.14 -6.98
CA GLN A 304 12.21 -6.35 -6.85
C GLN A 304 11.89 -7.54 -5.94
N ASN A 305 12.71 -8.59 -6.02
CA ASN A 305 12.57 -9.77 -5.16
C ASN A 305 12.85 -9.46 -3.69
N PHE A 306 13.79 -8.54 -3.41
CA PHE A 306 14.16 -8.16 -2.04
C PHE A 306 13.09 -7.31 -1.35
N VAL A 307 12.60 -6.24 -2.00
CA VAL A 307 11.52 -5.38 -1.48
C VAL A 307 10.24 -6.19 -1.21
N ARG A 308 10.00 -7.22 -2.03
CA ARG A 308 8.85 -8.13 -1.88
C ARG A 308 9.00 -9.10 -0.70
N LEU A 309 10.21 -9.52 -0.37
CA LEU A 309 10.51 -10.37 0.78
C LEU A 309 10.27 -9.62 2.09
N GLU A 310 10.74 -8.37 2.20
CA GLU A 310 10.57 -7.52 3.40
C GLU A 310 9.09 -7.23 3.69
N SER A 311 8.32 -6.83 2.67
CA SER A 311 6.89 -6.58 2.82
C SER A 311 6.11 -7.81 3.33
N ARG A 312 6.60 -9.02 3.06
CA ARG A 312 5.96 -10.29 3.46
C ARG A 312 6.36 -10.76 4.83
N LEU A 313 7.61 -10.53 5.24
CA LEU A 313 8.03 -10.74 6.63
C LEU A 313 7.19 -9.90 7.59
N GLU A 314 6.87 -8.66 7.20
CA GLU A 314 5.95 -7.79 7.95
C GLU A 314 4.50 -8.30 7.96
N GLU A 315 4.03 -8.91 6.88
CA GLU A 315 2.70 -9.53 6.82
C GLU A 315 2.60 -10.76 7.72
N ILE A 316 3.62 -11.63 7.68
CA ILE A 316 3.73 -12.80 8.58
C ILE A 316 3.77 -12.33 10.04
N TYR A 317 4.56 -11.30 10.35
CA TYR A 317 4.63 -10.74 11.68
C TYR A 317 3.28 -10.16 12.14
N LYS A 318 2.54 -9.48 11.25
CA LYS A 318 1.17 -9.04 11.53
C LYS A 318 0.23 -10.21 11.76
N ILE A 319 0.28 -11.27 10.96
CA ILE A 319 -0.54 -12.48 11.14
C ILE A 319 -0.26 -13.12 12.49
N ILE A 320 1.02 -13.28 12.87
CA ILE A 320 1.42 -13.79 14.18
C ILE A 320 0.87 -12.92 15.32
N LYS A 321 0.83 -11.59 15.13
CA LYS A 321 0.31 -10.63 16.11
C LYS A 321 -1.22 -10.59 16.18
N THR A 322 -1.91 -10.85 15.07
CA THR A 322 -3.38 -10.79 14.98
C THR A 322 -4.05 -12.14 15.12
N MET A 323 -3.29 -13.23 15.13
CA MET A 323 -3.78 -14.49 15.66
C MET A 323 -4.31 -14.18 17.06
N PRO A 324 -5.60 -14.44 17.35
CA PRO A 324 -6.07 -14.41 18.71
C PRO A 324 -5.08 -15.26 19.48
N GLU A 325 -4.58 -14.79 20.65
CA GLU A 325 -4.10 -15.72 21.66
C GLU A 325 -5.13 -16.83 21.63
N GLN A 326 -4.76 -18.00 21.11
CA GLN A 326 -5.71 -19.09 21.08
C GLN A 326 -6.11 -19.16 22.53
N GLN A 327 -7.39 -18.88 22.80
CA GLN A 327 -7.98 -19.21 24.08
C GLN A 327 -7.90 -20.72 24.10
N SER A 328 -6.70 -21.23 24.37
CA SER A 328 -6.49 -22.56 24.85
C SER A 328 -7.47 -22.58 26.01
N LYS A 329 -8.38 -23.53 25.93
CA LYS A 329 -9.31 -23.90 27.00
C LYS A 329 -8.64 -23.93 28.39
N TYR A 330 -7.31 -23.96 28.41
CA TYR A 330 -6.41 -23.85 29.54
C TYR A 330 -5.41 -22.68 29.35
N ASN A 331 -5.60 -21.56 30.05
CA ASN A 331 -4.64 -20.45 30.09
C ASN A 331 -3.77 -20.56 31.36
N PHE A 332 -2.44 -20.66 31.20
CA PHE A 332 -1.48 -20.77 32.30
C PHE A 332 -0.40 -19.68 32.18
N PRO A 333 -0.72 -18.42 32.55
CA PRO A 333 0.11 -17.25 32.21
C PRO A 333 1.50 -17.23 32.84
N ASN A 334 1.78 -18.08 33.84
CA ASN A 334 3.05 -18.12 34.57
C ASN A 334 3.76 -19.48 34.50
N ALA A 335 3.25 -20.43 33.70
CA ALA A 335 3.88 -21.74 33.59
C ALA A 335 5.02 -21.70 32.57
N LYS A 336 6.23 -22.07 32.99
CA LYS A 336 7.37 -22.25 32.09
C LYS A 336 7.21 -23.46 31.15
N ARG A 337 6.36 -24.43 31.52
CA ARG A 337 6.05 -25.62 30.72
C ARG A 337 4.67 -26.14 31.12
N VAL A 338 3.84 -26.46 30.12
CA VAL A 338 2.51 -27.08 30.33
C VAL A 338 2.38 -28.25 29.36
N GLN A 339 1.98 -29.41 29.88
CA GLN A 339 1.58 -30.56 29.08
C GLN A 339 0.09 -30.82 29.29
N ILE A 340 -0.67 -30.86 28.20
CA ILE A 340 -2.10 -31.13 28.21
C ILE A 340 -2.35 -32.37 27.34
N PHE A 341 -2.99 -33.38 27.93
CA PHE A 341 -3.41 -34.60 27.23
C PHE A 341 -4.92 -34.54 27.03
N GLU A 342 -5.40 -34.18 25.84
CA GLU A 342 -6.85 -34.20 25.55
C GLU A 342 -7.33 -35.53 24.94
N GLN A 343 -6.43 -36.35 24.41
CA GLN A 343 -6.60 -37.77 24.09
C GLN A 343 -5.20 -38.33 23.76
N VAL A 344 -4.99 -39.63 23.98
CA VAL A 344 -3.67 -40.29 24.12
C VAL A 344 -2.73 -40.08 22.92
N ASP A 345 -3.25 -39.65 21.76
CA ASP A 345 -2.50 -39.61 20.50
C ASP A 345 -2.18 -38.19 19.97
N THR A 346 -2.60 -37.12 20.66
CA THR A 346 -2.30 -35.74 20.21
C THR A 346 -1.61 -34.91 21.28
N TYR A 347 -0.36 -34.55 21.00
CA TYR A 347 0.51 -33.71 21.81
C TYR A 347 0.40 -32.24 21.36
N ILE A 348 0.02 -31.34 22.27
CA ILE A 348 0.03 -29.89 22.06
C ILE A 348 0.97 -29.26 23.09
N GLU A 349 2.19 -28.91 22.69
CA GLU A 349 3.11 -28.09 23.50
C GLU A 349 2.85 -26.61 23.20
N ASN A 350 2.28 -25.89 24.16
CA ASN A 350 2.05 -24.45 24.02
C ASN A 350 3.34 -23.71 24.42
N ASN A 351 4.19 -23.40 23.44
CA ASN A 351 5.37 -22.57 23.67
C ASN A 351 4.96 -21.11 23.52
N ASN A 352 4.81 -20.41 24.65
CA ASN A 352 4.73 -18.94 24.68
C ASN A 352 6.08 -18.36 24.24
N ILE A 353 6.35 -18.39 22.94
CA ILE A 353 7.55 -17.77 22.37
C ILE A 353 7.37 -16.25 22.52
N ASN A 354 8.35 -15.61 23.16
CA ASN A 354 8.33 -14.17 23.35
C ASN A 354 8.37 -13.47 21.97
N GLU A 355 7.51 -12.47 21.76
CA GLU A 355 7.47 -11.66 20.52
C GLU A 355 8.86 -11.14 20.12
N GLN A 356 9.68 -10.76 21.11
CA GLN A 356 11.05 -10.31 20.89
C GLN A 356 11.96 -11.42 20.35
N GLU A 357 11.74 -12.68 20.75
CA GLU A 357 12.47 -13.84 20.23
C GLU A 357 12.08 -14.16 18.79
N ILE A 358 10.79 -14.00 18.43
CA ILE A 358 10.32 -14.16 17.04
C ILE A 358 10.99 -13.11 16.14
N LYS A 359 10.96 -11.84 16.54
CA LYS A 359 11.61 -10.75 15.80
C LYS A 359 13.10 -11.01 15.62
N GLN A 360 13.79 -11.38 16.70
CA GLN A 360 15.21 -11.67 16.63
C GLN A 360 15.51 -12.85 15.71
N SER A 361 14.68 -13.90 15.73
CA SER A 361 14.89 -15.07 14.90
C SER A 361 14.64 -14.76 13.42
N LEU A 362 13.62 -13.94 13.10
CA LEU A 362 13.36 -13.48 11.74
C LEU A 362 14.49 -12.59 11.22
N GLU A 363 15.03 -11.71 12.06
CA GLU A 363 16.17 -10.87 11.72
C GLU A 363 17.46 -11.69 11.52
N ASP A 364 17.71 -12.67 12.40
CA ASP A 364 18.86 -13.60 12.29
C ASP A 364 18.78 -14.44 11.00
N LEU A 365 17.58 -14.78 10.55
CA LEU A 365 17.31 -15.46 9.28
C LEU A 365 17.52 -14.48 8.11
N ARG A 366 16.96 -13.26 8.17
CA ARG A 366 17.13 -12.22 7.13
C ARG A 366 18.60 -11.96 6.83
N GLN A 367 19.41 -11.74 7.86
CA GLN A 367 20.85 -11.50 7.72
C GLN A 367 21.60 -12.69 7.12
N LEU A 368 21.16 -13.93 7.41
CA LEU A 368 21.73 -15.12 6.79
C LEU A 368 21.47 -15.13 5.28
N ILE A 369 20.23 -14.84 4.86
CA ILE A 369 19.85 -14.81 3.45
C ILE A 369 20.61 -13.73 2.70
N GLU A 370 20.67 -12.52 3.26
CA GLU A 370 21.41 -11.40 2.68
C GLU A 370 22.88 -11.76 2.46
N LYS A 371 23.51 -12.39 3.46
CA LYS A 371 24.90 -12.85 3.36
C LYS A 371 25.08 -13.89 2.26
N LEU A 372 24.20 -14.88 2.18
CA LEU A 372 24.30 -15.94 1.17
C LEU A 372 24.06 -15.42 -0.25
N GLN A 373 23.10 -14.50 -0.41
CA GLN A 373 22.85 -13.86 -1.70
C GLN A 373 24.03 -12.98 -2.14
N GLN A 374 24.67 -12.26 -1.22
CA GLN A 374 25.88 -11.48 -1.54
C GLN A 374 27.07 -12.38 -1.91
N GLN A 375 27.21 -13.53 -1.23
CA GLN A 375 28.31 -14.46 -1.47
C GLN A 375 28.11 -15.27 -2.75
N TYR A 376 26.86 -15.52 -3.15
CA TYR A 376 26.49 -16.34 -4.30
C TYR A 376 25.40 -15.66 -5.15
N PRO A 377 25.71 -14.51 -5.79
CA PRO A 377 24.71 -13.69 -6.50
C PRO A 377 24.05 -14.42 -7.68
N ASN A 378 24.73 -15.39 -8.28
CA ASN A 378 24.29 -16.12 -9.48
C ASN A 378 23.87 -17.57 -9.17
N ALA A 379 23.56 -17.89 -7.91
CA ALA A 379 23.16 -19.25 -7.54
C ALA A 379 21.84 -19.63 -8.23
N SER A 380 21.86 -20.77 -8.93
CA SER A 380 20.65 -21.45 -9.39
C SER A 380 19.82 -21.97 -8.21
N GLU A 381 18.58 -22.39 -8.48
CA GLU A 381 17.68 -22.96 -7.46
C GLU A 381 18.29 -24.17 -6.75
N GLU A 382 18.90 -25.11 -7.49
CA GLU A 382 19.54 -26.28 -6.87
C GLU A 382 20.78 -25.90 -6.05
N GLN A 383 21.56 -24.91 -6.52
CA GLN A 383 22.72 -24.41 -5.80
C GLN A 383 22.31 -23.69 -4.51
N ALA A 384 21.27 -22.84 -4.56
CA ALA A 384 20.77 -22.14 -3.39
C ALA A 384 20.26 -23.14 -2.33
N ALA A 385 19.56 -24.21 -2.74
CA ALA A 385 19.12 -25.28 -1.86
C ALA A 385 20.30 -26.01 -1.20
N ALA A 386 21.31 -26.40 -1.98
CA ALA A 386 22.50 -27.06 -1.45
C ALA A 386 23.31 -26.16 -0.50
N ILE A 387 23.42 -24.86 -0.81
CA ILE A 387 24.12 -23.88 0.04
C ILE A 387 23.38 -23.67 1.35
N ILE A 388 22.05 -23.52 1.32
CA ILE A 388 21.23 -23.40 2.53
C ILE A 388 21.35 -24.66 3.38
N ASP A 389 21.22 -25.86 2.79
CA ASP A 389 21.38 -27.10 3.55
C ASP A 389 22.76 -27.19 4.23
N ALA A 390 23.83 -26.84 3.51
CA ALA A 390 25.18 -26.83 4.06
C ALA A 390 25.35 -25.82 5.20
N GLU A 391 24.86 -24.59 5.03
CA GLU A 391 24.95 -23.52 6.04
C GLU A 391 24.12 -23.84 7.28
N PHE A 392 22.93 -24.42 7.11
CA PHE A 392 22.08 -24.80 8.23
C PHE A 392 22.64 -26.01 8.99
N LYS A 393 23.25 -26.98 8.31
CA LYS A 393 24.04 -28.05 8.95
C LYS A 393 25.23 -27.50 9.73
N GLU A 394 25.92 -26.49 9.19
CA GLU A 394 27.02 -25.85 9.91
C GLU A 394 26.52 -25.03 11.11
N ILE A 395 25.39 -24.34 11.00
CA ILE A 395 24.73 -23.66 12.12
C ILE A 395 24.31 -24.67 13.19
N GLN A 396 23.75 -25.82 12.81
CA GLN A 396 23.41 -26.90 13.74
C GLN A 396 24.65 -27.37 14.52
N ARG A 397 25.79 -27.51 13.84
CA ARG A 397 27.05 -27.99 14.43
C ARG A 397 27.75 -26.93 15.29
N THR A 398 27.75 -25.67 14.87
CA THR A 398 28.59 -24.60 15.45
C THR A 398 27.82 -23.61 16.31
N GLN A 399 26.51 -23.47 16.10
CA GLN A 399 25.68 -22.45 16.74
C GLN A 399 24.35 -23.06 17.23
N PRO A 400 24.39 -23.98 18.21
CA PRO A 400 23.20 -24.70 18.68
C PRO A 400 22.08 -23.79 19.17
N GLN A 401 22.42 -22.62 19.76
CA GLN A 401 21.41 -21.63 20.16
C GLN A 401 20.70 -20.99 18.96
N ARG A 402 21.44 -20.67 17.88
CA ARG A 402 20.87 -20.12 16.64
C ARG A 402 20.03 -21.17 15.92
N TRP A 403 20.48 -22.42 15.94
CA TRP A 403 19.72 -23.56 15.42
C TRP A 403 18.37 -23.73 16.13
N GLN A 404 18.34 -23.63 17.46
CA GLN A 404 17.08 -23.71 18.23
C GLN A 404 16.10 -22.59 17.87
N LYS A 405 16.58 -21.36 17.62
CA LYS A 405 15.75 -20.25 17.12
C LYS A 405 15.16 -20.51 15.73
N ILE A 406 15.94 -21.11 14.84
CA ILE A 406 15.45 -21.51 13.51
C ILE A 406 14.38 -22.61 13.64
N CYS A 407 14.60 -23.58 14.53
CA CYS A 407 13.62 -24.63 14.81
C CYS A 407 12.32 -24.07 15.42
N SER A 408 12.39 -23.04 16.26
CA SER A 408 11.19 -22.40 16.81
C SER A 408 10.40 -21.64 15.74
N LEU A 409 11.07 -20.96 14.81
CA LEU A 409 10.44 -20.36 13.63
C LEU A 409 9.73 -21.40 12.76
N LYS A 410 10.34 -22.57 12.55
CA LYS A 410 9.71 -23.69 11.82
C LYS A 410 8.41 -24.13 12.50
N ARG A 411 8.41 -24.29 13.82
CA ARG A 411 7.19 -24.69 14.56
C ARG A 411 6.08 -23.66 14.40
N LEU A 412 6.42 -22.37 14.45
CA LEU A 412 5.47 -21.28 14.18
C LEU A 412 4.95 -21.35 12.75
N TRP A 413 5.82 -21.53 11.76
CA TRP A 413 5.46 -21.68 10.35
C TRP A 413 4.48 -22.85 10.12
N ASN A 414 4.77 -24.00 10.72
CA ASN A 414 3.89 -25.18 10.67
C ASN A 414 2.55 -24.95 11.38
N GLY A 415 2.52 -24.14 12.45
CA GLY A 415 1.29 -23.70 13.12
C GLY A 415 0.43 -22.78 12.24
N VAL A 416 1.06 -21.84 11.54
CA VAL A 416 0.40 -20.91 10.60
C VAL A 416 -0.20 -21.67 9.42
N LYS A 417 0.53 -22.63 8.82
CA LYS A 417 0.06 -23.46 7.69
C LYS A 417 -1.21 -24.26 8.02
N LYS A 418 -1.35 -24.69 9.29
CA LYS A 418 -2.54 -25.42 9.76
C LYS A 418 -3.74 -24.51 10.05
N GLY A 419 -3.53 -23.22 10.29
CA GLY A 419 -4.56 -22.27 10.73
C GLY A 419 -5.23 -21.43 9.65
N SER A 420 -4.57 -21.15 8.51
CA SER A 420 -5.14 -20.29 7.45
C SER A 420 -4.45 -20.47 6.08
N LEU A 421 -5.27 -20.79 5.06
CA LEU A 421 -5.19 -20.56 3.60
C LEU A 421 -3.84 -20.68 2.83
N LYS A 422 -3.89 -21.48 1.75
CA LYS A 422 -2.98 -21.64 0.59
C LYS A 422 -2.37 -20.37 -0.06
N ALA A 423 -2.63 -19.18 0.47
CA ALA A 423 -2.15 -17.91 -0.08
C ALA A 423 -0.63 -17.69 0.11
N GLY A 424 0.03 -18.47 0.99
CA GLY A 424 1.49 -18.41 1.20
C GLY A 424 2.33 -19.25 0.23
N GLU A 425 1.77 -20.34 -0.32
CA GLU A 425 2.54 -21.34 -1.10
C GLU A 425 2.99 -20.81 -2.47
N HIS A 426 2.22 -19.94 -3.11
CA HIS A 426 2.45 -19.54 -4.52
C HIS A 426 3.54 -18.50 -4.80
N PHE A 427 4.33 -18.06 -3.82
CA PHE A 427 5.01 -16.75 -3.95
C PHE A 427 6.46 -16.67 -3.46
N VAL A 428 6.85 -17.56 -2.56
CA VAL A 428 8.27 -17.76 -2.25
C VAL A 428 8.93 -18.64 -3.34
N GLU A 429 8.13 -19.08 -4.31
CA GLU A 429 8.49 -19.75 -5.56
C GLU A 429 9.16 -18.85 -6.62
N GLU A 430 9.46 -17.58 -6.34
CA GLU A 430 9.99 -16.66 -7.36
C GLU A 430 11.49 -16.39 -7.26
N THR A 431 12.18 -16.86 -6.21
CA THR A 431 13.65 -16.83 -6.15
C THR A 431 14.25 -18.18 -5.75
N PRO A 432 15.44 -18.53 -6.28
CA PRO A 432 16.24 -19.65 -5.81
C PRO A 432 16.35 -19.74 -4.28
N TRP A 433 16.64 -18.60 -3.63
CA TRP A 433 16.83 -18.53 -2.18
C TRP A 433 15.55 -18.67 -1.37
N GLY A 434 14.45 -18.06 -1.83
CA GLY A 434 13.16 -18.18 -1.18
C GLY A 434 12.69 -19.63 -1.16
N LYS A 435 12.71 -20.29 -2.33
CA LYS A 435 12.33 -21.70 -2.47
C LYS A 435 13.19 -22.61 -1.62
N ALA A 436 14.50 -22.39 -1.63
CA ALA A 436 15.43 -23.18 -0.85
C ALA A 436 15.16 -23.10 0.66
N ILE A 437 14.78 -21.93 1.19
CA ILE A 437 14.48 -21.75 2.62
C ILE A 437 13.16 -22.39 2.99
N ILE A 438 12.13 -22.26 2.14
CA ILE A 438 10.88 -22.99 2.37
C ILE A 438 11.12 -24.49 2.31
N GLY A 439 11.77 -24.98 1.25
CA GLY A 439 12.09 -26.39 1.11
C GLY A 439 12.86 -26.92 2.32
N PHE A 440 13.76 -26.12 2.88
CA PHE A 440 14.44 -26.44 4.13
C PHE A 440 13.51 -26.44 5.36
N LEU A 441 12.73 -25.38 5.59
CA LEU A 441 11.78 -25.30 6.71
C LEU A 441 10.73 -26.42 6.67
N GLU A 442 10.34 -26.85 5.47
CA GLU A 442 9.43 -27.97 5.21
C GLU A 442 10.13 -29.34 5.33
N GLY A 443 11.42 -29.43 4.98
CA GLY A 443 12.19 -30.67 4.92
C GLY A 443 12.82 -31.13 6.23
N ILE A 444 12.98 -30.26 7.24
CA ILE A 444 13.41 -30.70 8.57
C ILE A 444 12.31 -31.61 9.14
N THR A 445 12.61 -32.88 9.37
CA THR A 445 11.80 -33.76 10.22
C THR A 445 12.13 -33.47 11.68
N ASP A 446 11.14 -33.52 12.57
CA ASP A 446 11.42 -33.54 14.01
C ASP A 446 11.97 -34.93 14.34
N GLU A 447 13.22 -35.21 13.96
CA GLU A 447 13.94 -36.37 14.47
C GLU A 447 14.28 -36.06 15.93
N THR A 448 13.42 -36.56 16.81
CA THR A 448 13.70 -36.73 18.22
C THR A 448 14.84 -37.73 18.38
N GLU A 449 16.01 -37.25 18.82
CA GLU A 449 16.83 -37.99 19.79
C GLU A 449 16.30 -37.75 21.21
#